data_AF-X1H5Z6-F1
#
_entry.id   AF-X1H5Z6-F1
#
_cell.length_a   1.000
_cell.length_b   1.000
_cell.length_c   1.000
_cell.angle_alpha   90.00
_cell.angle_beta   90.00
_cell.angle_gamma   90.00
#
_symmetry.space_group_name_H-M   'P 1'
#
loop_
_entity.id
_entity.type
_entity.pdbx_description
1 polymer ?
#
loop_
_entity_poly.entity_id
_entity_poly.type
_entity_poly.pdbx_seq_one_letter_code
_entity_poly.pdbx_strand_id
1 'polypeptide(L)'
;MEFDVEVAEGYRQAKSSDNLPVGTIPVDAIFTPIRKVNFSVEPTHVGQESSHEQLYLEVWTDGTISPVDAISRSAAILVEQLTPFVNYA
;
A
#
# COMPACT_ATOMS: atom_id res chain seq x y z
N MET A 1 30.52 -6.16 -7.55
CA MET A 1 29.10 -6.51 -7.36
C MET A 1 28.30 -5.42 -8.04
N GLU A 2 27.27 -5.81 -8.79
CA GLU A 2 26.41 -4.93 -9.58
C GLU A 2 24.97 -5.17 -9.15
N PHE A 3 24.14 -4.11 -9.18
CA PHE A 3 22.75 -4.15 -8.78
C PHE A 3 21.92 -3.43 -9.84
N ASP A 4 20.89 -4.12 -10.34
CA ASP A 4 19.86 -3.52 -11.17
C ASP A 4 18.75 -2.98 -10.26
N VAL A 5 18.48 -1.67 -10.37
CA VAL A 5 17.48 -0.98 -9.55
C VAL A 5 16.35 -0.47 -10.46
N GLU A 6 15.11 -0.76 -10.08
CA GLU A 6 13.92 -0.38 -10.83
C GLU A 6 12.94 0.42 -9.96
N VAL A 7 12.15 1.28 -10.60
CA VAL A 7 10.99 1.94 -10.00
C VAL A 7 9.73 1.21 -10.45
N ALA A 8 8.98 0.66 -9.49
CA ALA A 8 7.72 -0.03 -9.75
C ALA A 8 6.81 0.06 -8.51
N GLU A 9 5.73 -0.71 -8.51
CA GLU A 9 4.74 -0.74 -7.43
C GLU A 9 4.65 -2.13 -6.77
N GLY A 10 4.27 -2.16 -5.50
CA GLY A 10 3.95 -3.38 -4.78
C GLY A 10 5.15 -4.30 -4.52
N TYR A 11 4.94 -5.59 -4.75
CA TYR A 11 5.90 -6.66 -4.52
C TYR A 11 6.02 -7.52 -5.76
N ARG A 12 7.25 -7.89 -6.12
CA ARG A 12 7.53 -8.81 -7.21
C ARG A 12 8.45 -9.92 -6.72
N GLN A 13 7.95 -11.14 -6.82
CA GLN A 13 8.75 -12.31 -6.52
C GLN A 13 9.87 -12.49 -7.54
N ALA A 14 11.02 -12.97 -7.07
CA ALA A 14 12.15 -13.36 -7.89
C ALA A 14 11.69 -14.33 -8.98
N LYS A 15 11.98 -13.99 -10.23
CA LYS A 15 11.68 -14.85 -11.38
C LYS A 15 12.94 -15.00 -12.22
N SER A 16 13.35 -16.25 -12.44
CA SER A 16 14.36 -16.55 -13.45
C SER A 16 13.73 -16.39 -14.83
N SER A 17 14.42 -15.71 -15.75
CA SER A 17 13.98 -15.58 -17.13
C SER A 17 15.16 -15.80 -18.07
N ASP A 18 14.89 -16.32 -19.25
CA ASP A 18 15.92 -16.62 -20.26
C ASP A 18 16.61 -15.35 -20.80
N ASN A 19 16.09 -14.16 -20.49
CA ASN A 19 16.65 -12.87 -20.87
C ASN A 19 17.65 -12.30 -19.85
N LEU A 20 17.89 -12.97 -18.72
CA LEU A 20 18.85 -12.49 -17.71
C LEU A 20 20.29 -12.79 -18.15
N PRO A 21 21.23 -11.84 -18.00
CA PRO A 21 22.65 -12.10 -18.22
C PRO A 21 23.16 -13.28 -17.40
N VAL A 22 24.13 -14.00 -17.95
CA VAL A 22 24.76 -15.15 -17.27
C VAL A 22 25.38 -14.68 -15.94
N GLY A 23 25.05 -15.37 -14.85
CA GLY A 23 25.53 -15.05 -13.51
C GLY A 23 24.62 -14.12 -12.70
N THR A 24 23.49 -13.68 -13.27
CA THR A 24 22.48 -12.90 -12.54
C THR A 24 21.78 -13.75 -11.49
N ILE A 25 21.65 -13.21 -10.27
CA ILE A 25 20.90 -13.84 -9.18
C ILE A 25 19.62 -13.02 -8.99
N PRO A 26 18.44 -13.52 -9.38
CA PRO A 26 17.20 -12.80 -9.16
C PRO A 26 16.85 -12.80 -7.67
N VAL A 27 16.37 -11.66 -7.17
CA VAL A 27 15.91 -11.47 -5.80
C VAL A 27 14.48 -10.93 -5.79
N ASP A 28 13.77 -11.13 -4.70
CA ASP A 28 12.46 -10.53 -4.50
C ASP A 28 12.60 -9.01 -4.43
N ALA A 29 11.75 -8.30 -5.16
CA ALA A 29 11.74 -6.84 -5.19
C ALA A 29 10.54 -6.30 -4.41
N ILE A 30 10.84 -5.57 -3.34
CA ILE A 30 9.84 -4.85 -2.53
C ILE A 30 9.91 -3.38 -2.95
N PHE A 31 8.94 -2.96 -3.76
CA PHE A 31 8.85 -1.58 -4.24
C PHE A 31 8.01 -0.70 -3.33
N THR A 32 7.04 -1.30 -2.62
CA THR A 32 6.22 -0.56 -1.65
C THR A 32 7.04 -0.18 -0.41
N PRO A 33 6.97 1.09 0.05
CA PRO A 33 7.59 1.50 1.31
C PRO A 33 6.77 1.07 2.54
N ILE A 34 5.63 0.38 2.34
CA ILE A 34 4.73 -0.09 3.40
C ILE A 34 5.04 -1.54 3.74
N ARG A 35 5.45 -1.80 4.98
CA ARG A 35 5.85 -3.14 5.46
C ARG A 35 4.67 -3.93 6.02
N LYS A 36 3.75 -3.24 6.69
CA LYS A 36 2.56 -3.86 7.29
C LYS A 36 1.46 -2.83 7.45
N VAL A 37 0.23 -3.28 7.30
CA VAL A 37 -0.98 -2.53 7.68
C VAL A 37 -1.87 -3.46 8.49
N ASN A 38 -2.51 -2.94 9.52
CA ASN A 38 -3.52 -3.62 10.30
C ASN A 38 -4.68 -2.65 10.58
N PHE A 39 -5.87 -3.19 10.84
CA PHE A 39 -7.01 -2.39 11.24
C PHE A 39 -7.92 -3.12 12.22
N SER A 40 -8.61 -2.36 13.06
CA SER A 40 -9.71 -2.83 13.88
C SER A 40 -10.84 -1.81 13.87
N VAL A 41 -12.07 -2.29 14.05
CA VAL A 41 -13.26 -1.46 14.14
C VAL A 41 -13.94 -1.74 15.46
N GLU A 42 -14.21 -0.69 16.23
CA GLU A 42 -14.88 -0.78 17.52
C GLU A 42 -16.19 0.01 17.50
N PRO A 43 -17.29 -0.54 18.04
CA PRO A 43 -18.54 0.19 18.12
C PRO A 43 -18.44 1.32 19.13
N THR A 44 -18.84 2.52 18.73
CA THR A 44 -18.96 3.69 19.59
C THR A 44 -20.42 3.85 20.00
N HIS A 45 -20.78 3.43 21.22
CA HIS A 45 -22.13 3.63 21.74
C HIS A 45 -22.36 5.10 22.11
N VAL A 46 -23.08 5.83 21.26
CA VAL A 46 -23.54 7.19 21.55
C VAL A 46 -25.06 7.25 21.37
N GLY A 47 -25.79 7.05 22.48
CA GLY A 47 -27.22 7.31 22.56
C GLY A 47 -28.13 6.38 21.76
N GLN A 48 -29.44 6.57 21.94
CA GLN A 48 -30.47 5.90 21.15
C GLN A 48 -30.49 6.52 19.74
N GLU A 49 -30.28 5.68 18.72
CA GLU A 49 -30.57 5.89 17.28
C GLU A 49 -29.38 6.02 16.29
N SER A 50 -28.10 5.90 16.68
CA SER A 50 -27.01 5.77 15.68
C SER A 50 -25.78 5.03 16.21
N SER A 51 -25.57 3.78 15.76
CA SER A 51 -24.33 3.04 16.02
C SER A 51 -23.19 3.65 15.19
N HIS A 52 -22.35 4.46 15.83
CA HIS A 52 -21.11 4.93 15.23
C HIS A 52 -20.05 3.84 15.38
N GLU A 53 -19.07 3.83 14.48
CA GLU A 53 -17.93 2.92 14.53
C GLU A 53 -16.64 3.73 14.48
N GLN A 54 -15.65 3.30 15.27
CA GLN A 54 -14.32 3.87 15.31
C GLN A 54 -13.33 2.92 14.62
N LEU A 55 -12.66 3.42 13.58
CA LEU A 55 -11.63 2.70 12.85
C LEU A 55 -10.25 3.04 13.44
N TYR A 56 -9.51 2.01 13.85
CA TYR A 56 -8.09 2.12 14.18
C TYR A 56 -7.27 1.55 13.02
N LEU A 57 -6.30 2.34 12.54
CA LEU A 57 -5.36 1.95 11.50
C LEU A 57 -3.95 1.95 12.07
N GLU A 58 -3.26 0.83 11.91
CA GLU A 58 -1.85 0.71 12.26
C GLU A 58 -1.03 0.50 10.98
N VAL A 59 -0.07 1.38 10.71
CA VAL A 59 0.73 1.36 9.49
C VAL A 59 2.21 1.40 9.83
N TRP A 60 2.97 0.42 9.35
CA TRP A 60 4.41 0.34 9.51
C TRP A 60 5.09 0.58 8.16
N THR A 61 5.94 1.60 8.09
CA THR A 61 6.73 1.94 6.90
C THR A 61 8.19 1.57 7.10
N ASP A 62 8.97 1.58 6.02
CA ASP A 62 10.42 1.35 6.07
C ASP A 62 11.26 2.61 6.29
N GLY A 63 10.59 3.74 6.55
CA GLY A 63 11.22 5.04 6.77
C GLY A 63 11.36 5.91 5.51
N THR A 64 11.12 5.36 4.31
CA THR A 64 11.16 6.15 3.05
C THR A 64 10.02 7.18 2.98
N ILE A 65 8.90 6.89 3.64
CA ILE A 65 7.73 7.78 3.78
C ILE A 65 7.18 7.67 5.20
N SER A 66 6.65 8.77 5.74
CA SER A 66 5.96 8.74 7.02
C SER A 66 4.64 7.96 6.89
N PRO A 67 4.18 7.26 7.95
CA PRO A 67 2.88 6.58 7.92
C PRO A 67 1.70 7.51 7.58
N VAL A 68 1.75 8.76 8.05
CA VAL A 68 0.71 9.77 7.80
C VAL A 68 0.67 10.13 6.31
N ASP A 69 1.81 10.43 5.70
CA ASP A 69 1.89 10.77 4.28
C ASP A 69 1.47 9.58 3.40
N ALA A 70 1.82 8.36 3.79
CA ALA A 70 1.38 7.14 3.11
C ALA A 70 -0.15 7.02 3.09
N ILE A 71 -0.80 7.25 4.23
CA ILE A 71 -2.27 7.24 4.33
C ILE A 71 -2.87 8.35 3.46
N SER A 72 -2.34 9.57 3.53
CA SER A 72 -2.82 10.69 2.71
C SER A 72 -2.72 10.41 1.21
N ARG A 73 -1.61 9.83 0.75
CA ARG A 73 -1.44 9.42 -0.64
C ARG A 73 -2.43 8.32 -1.03
N SER A 74 -2.63 7.31 -0.16
CA SER A 74 -3.59 6.24 -0.44
C SER A 74 -5.03 6.75 -0.55
N ALA A 75 -5.42 7.72 0.28
CA ALA A 75 -6.74 8.34 0.21
C ALA A 75 -6.93 9.11 -1.11
N ALA A 76 -5.91 9.84 -1.57
CA ALA A 76 -5.95 10.53 -2.85
C ALA A 76 -6.14 9.57 -4.03
N ILE A 77 -5.38 8.47 -4.06
CA ILE A 77 -5.51 7.41 -5.09
C ILE A 77 -6.92 6.80 -5.05
N LEU A 78 -7.46 6.51 -3.87
CA LEU A 78 -8.81 5.96 -3.73
C LEU A 78 -9.88 6.91 -4.29
N VAL A 79 -9.80 8.20 -3.98
CA VAL A 79 -10.72 9.22 -4.50
C VAL A 79 -10.63 9.31 -6.03
N GLU A 80 -9.41 9.31 -6.57
CA GLU A 80 -9.19 9.30 -8.02
C GLU A 80 -9.83 8.09 -8.68
N GLN A 81 -9.66 6.89 -8.11
CA GLN A 81 -10.27 5.66 -8.61
C GLN A 81 -11.81 5.66 -8.54
N LEU A 82 -12.40 6.37 -7.57
CA LEU A 82 -13.86 6.52 -7.45
C LEU A 82 -14.45 7.61 -8.34
N THR A 83 -13.62 8.54 -8.83
CA THR A 83 -14.06 9.70 -9.63
C THR A 83 -14.88 9.32 -10.88
N PRO A 84 -14.55 8.26 -11.66
CA PRO A 84 -15.35 7.84 -12.81
C PRO A 84 -16.81 7.49 -12.47
N PHE A 85 -17.07 6.99 -11.27
CA PHE A 85 -18.42 6.61 -10.83
C PHE A 85 -19.28 7.81 -10.40
N VAL A 86 -18.65 8.89 -9.95
CA VAL A 86 -19.34 10.14 -9.58
C VAL A 86 -19.92 10.82 -10.81
N ASN A 87 -19.21 10.78 -11.94
CA ASN A 87 -19.62 11.42 -13.19
C ASN A 87 -20.51 10.53 -14.07
N TYR A 88 -20.91 9.35 -13.59
CA TYR A 88 -21.79 8.43 -14.32
C TYR A 88 -23.29 8.73 -14.10
N ALA A 89 -23.62 9.76 -13.31
CA ALA A 89 -24.98 10.23 -13.06
C ALA A 89 -25.48 11.19 -14.15
#